data_AF-A0AAN1QDL3-F1
#
_entry.id   AF-A0AAN1QDL3-F1
#
_cell.length_a   1.000
_cell.length_b   1.000
_cell.length_c   1.000
_cell.angle_alpha   90.00
_cell.angle_beta   90.00
_cell.angle_gamma   90.00
#
_symmetry.space_group_name_H-M   'P 1'
#
loop_
_entity.id
_entity.type
_entity.pdbx_description
1 polymer ?
#
loop_
_entity_poly.entity_id
_entity_poly.type
_entity_poly.pdbx_seq_one_letter_code
_entity_poly.pdbx_strand_id
1 'polypeptide(L)'
;MATSLWRKTTQSLLTLTLLLGLTGCGMNNIPTLDEQVKASWGQVENQYQRRADLIPNLVATVKGYASHEQETLKAVTDARARVGSVQVSDPAQLKEFEAAQNQLSSALSRLMVVVERYPELKADQQFLALQAQLEGTENRISVARRDYIEAVRQFNTEIRTFPGVIWSKLLYSDLEAKPSFSAKPGADEAPKVSFQ
;
A
#
# COMPACT_ATOMS: atom_id res chain seq x y z
N MET A 1 -28.62 -2.36 -59.07
CA MET A 1 -28.29 -1.33 -58.05
C MET A 1 -28.92 -1.61 -56.68
N ALA A 2 -30.14 -2.14 -56.57
CA ALA A 2 -30.80 -2.36 -55.26
C ALA A 2 -30.10 -3.39 -54.33
N THR A 3 -29.49 -4.45 -54.88
CA THR A 3 -28.84 -5.51 -54.08
C THR A 3 -27.53 -5.08 -53.42
N SER A 4 -26.79 -4.13 -54.01
CA SER A 4 -25.55 -3.62 -53.41
C SER A 4 -25.82 -2.61 -52.29
N LEU A 5 -26.90 -1.83 -52.38
CA LEU A 5 -27.35 -0.94 -51.32
C LEU A 5 -27.81 -1.71 -50.09
N TRP A 6 -28.61 -2.77 -50.30
CA TRP A 6 -29.11 -3.59 -49.19
C TRP A 6 -27.98 -4.33 -48.45
N ARG A 7 -26.96 -4.80 -49.18
CA ARG A 7 -25.77 -5.44 -48.60
C ARG A 7 -24.89 -4.45 -47.80
N LYS A 8 -24.78 -3.20 -48.24
CA LYS A 8 -24.05 -2.15 -47.50
C LYS A 8 -24.79 -1.76 -46.22
N THR A 9 -26.11 -1.58 -46.28
CA THR A 9 -26.91 -1.24 -45.09
C THR A 9 -26.92 -2.35 -44.05
N THR A 10 -26.96 -3.61 -44.45
CA THR A 10 -26.89 -4.74 -43.51
C THR A 10 -25.51 -4.88 -42.88
N GLN A 11 -24.43 -4.67 -43.64
CA GLN A 11 -23.07 -4.64 -43.08
C GLN A 11 -22.88 -3.49 -42.08
N SER A 12 -23.39 -2.29 -42.37
CA SER A 12 -23.33 -1.14 -41.45
C SER A 12 -24.16 -1.34 -40.18
N LEU A 13 -25.32 -1.99 -40.28
CA LEU A 13 -26.11 -2.32 -39.10
C LEU A 13 -25.37 -3.34 -38.23
N LEU A 14 -24.81 -4.38 -38.83
CA LEU A 14 -24.14 -5.47 -38.11
C LEU A 14 -22.86 -5.00 -37.39
N THR A 15 -22.11 -4.07 -37.98
CA THR A 15 -21.00 -3.40 -37.28
C THR A 15 -21.48 -2.53 -36.14
N LEU A 16 -22.59 -1.80 -36.31
CA LEU A 16 -23.16 -0.97 -35.24
C LEU A 16 -23.67 -1.81 -34.06
N THR A 17 -24.32 -2.96 -34.31
CA THR A 17 -24.73 -3.88 -33.24
C THR A 17 -23.55 -4.53 -32.55
N LEU A 18 -22.48 -4.85 -33.28
CA LEU A 18 -21.25 -5.38 -32.69
C LEU A 18 -20.56 -4.32 -31.81
N LEU A 19 -20.54 -3.06 -32.25
CA LEU A 19 -20.03 -1.91 -31.49
C LEU A 19 -20.86 -1.64 -30.22
N LEU A 20 -22.20 -1.73 -30.30
CA LEU A 20 -23.09 -1.59 -29.14
C LEU A 20 -23.03 -2.81 -28.20
N GLY A 21 -22.74 -4.00 -28.71
CA GLY A 21 -22.49 -5.19 -27.87
C GLY A 21 -21.19 -5.09 -27.06
N LEU A 22 -20.20 -4.37 -27.58
CA LEU A 22 -18.92 -4.13 -26.90
C LEU A 22 -19.05 -3.14 -25.72
N THR A 23 -19.98 -2.18 -25.76
CA THR A 23 -20.14 -1.19 -24.67
C THR A 23 -20.58 -1.79 -23.34
N GLY A 24 -21.13 -3.02 -23.34
CA GLY A 24 -21.49 -3.77 -22.13
C GLY A 24 -20.36 -4.64 -21.54
N CYS A 25 -19.25 -4.84 -22.27
CA CYS A 25 -18.13 -5.68 -21.85
C CYS A 25 -16.96 -4.84 -21.31
N GLY A 26 -17.01 -4.50 -20.02
CA GLY A 26 -15.82 -4.05 -19.27
C GLY A 26 -15.47 -2.56 -19.34
N MET A 27 -16.27 -1.72 -20.01
CA MET A 27 -16.04 -0.27 -20.04
C MET A 27 -15.96 0.35 -18.63
N ASN A 28 -16.80 -0.12 -17.71
CA ASN A 28 -16.82 0.33 -16.31
C ASN A 28 -15.78 -0.36 -15.41
N ASN A 29 -15.05 -1.37 -15.89
CA ASN A 29 -14.08 -2.08 -15.06
C ASN A 29 -12.91 -1.18 -14.67
N ILE A 30 -12.36 -0.43 -15.64
CA ILE A 30 -11.19 0.43 -15.42
C ILE A 30 -11.44 1.47 -14.31
N PRO A 31 -12.49 2.31 -14.35
CA PRO A 31 -12.75 3.28 -13.28
C PRO A 31 -13.07 2.58 -11.95
N THR A 32 -13.76 1.43 -11.99
CA THR A 32 -14.05 0.66 -10.76
C THR A 32 -12.76 0.14 -10.11
N LEU A 33 -11.82 -0.37 -10.90
CA LEU A 33 -10.53 -0.87 -10.42
C LEU A 33 -9.62 0.28 -9.96
N ASP A 34 -9.64 1.45 -10.62
CA ASP A 34 -8.90 2.63 -10.18
C ASP A 34 -9.37 3.10 -8.80
N GLU A 35 -10.68 3.17 -8.57
CA GLU A 35 -11.24 3.51 -7.25
C GLU A 35 -10.91 2.44 -6.19
N GLN A 36 -10.85 1.15 -6.56
CA GLN A 36 -10.38 0.11 -5.64
C GLN A 36 -8.89 0.29 -5.26
N VAL A 37 -8.04 0.68 -6.21
CA VAL A 37 -6.64 1.00 -5.92
C VAL A 37 -6.54 2.20 -4.97
N LYS A 38 -7.30 3.28 -5.22
CA LYS A 38 -7.33 4.46 -4.32
C LYS A 38 -7.82 4.10 -2.92
N ALA A 39 -8.89 3.31 -2.83
CA ALA A 39 -9.46 2.88 -1.56
C ALA A 39 -8.47 2.02 -0.75
N SER A 40 -7.81 1.05 -1.40
CA SER A 40 -6.79 0.21 -0.77
C SER A 40 -5.54 1.00 -0.37
N TRP A 41 -5.13 2.00 -1.17
CA TRP A 41 -4.06 2.92 -0.80
C TRP A 41 -4.41 3.72 0.46
N GLY A 42 -5.62 4.28 0.53
CA GLY A 42 -6.09 4.98 1.73
C GLY A 42 -6.09 4.10 2.98
N GLN A 43 -6.37 2.79 2.85
CA GLN A 43 -6.21 1.86 3.97
C GLN A 43 -4.75 1.71 4.41
N VAL A 44 -3.82 1.62 3.46
CA VAL A 44 -2.39 1.57 3.76
C VAL A 44 -1.94 2.82 4.51
N GLU A 45 -2.32 4.00 4.02
CA GLU A 45 -2.02 5.28 4.67
C GLU A 45 -2.58 5.35 6.09
N ASN A 46 -3.83 4.92 6.30
CA ASN A 46 -4.45 4.91 7.63
C ASN A 46 -3.68 4.05 8.63
N GLN A 47 -3.21 2.86 8.23
CA GLN A 47 -2.43 2.01 9.14
C GLN A 47 -1.05 2.61 9.44
N TYR A 48 -0.38 3.19 8.46
CA TYR A 48 0.90 3.85 8.68
C TYR A 48 0.78 5.12 9.52
N GLN A 49 -0.28 5.91 9.33
CA GLN A 49 -0.60 7.08 10.14
C GLN A 49 -0.80 6.65 11.60
N ARG A 50 -1.62 5.61 11.84
CA ARG A 50 -1.81 5.06 13.19
C ARG A 50 -0.49 4.65 13.83
N ARG A 51 0.42 4.00 13.09
CA ARG A 51 1.75 3.63 13.59
C ARG A 51 2.55 4.87 14.01
N ALA A 52 2.52 5.92 13.20
CA ALA A 52 3.18 7.18 13.52
C ALA A 52 2.56 7.90 14.72
N ASP A 53 1.25 7.81 14.91
CA ASP A 53 0.53 8.45 16.02
C ASP A 53 0.76 7.80 17.38
N LEU A 54 1.17 6.53 17.40
CA LEU A 54 1.53 5.82 18.64
C LEU A 54 2.94 6.18 19.15
N ILE A 55 3.82 6.67 18.27
CA ILE A 55 5.23 6.93 18.59
C ILE A 55 5.43 8.01 19.66
N PRO A 56 4.73 9.16 19.65
CA PRO A 56 4.90 10.17 20.70
C PRO A 56 4.62 9.62 22.10
N ASN A 57 3.58 8.79 22.24
CA ASN A 57 3.26 8.14 23.51
C ASN A 57 4.34 7.13 23.90
N LEU A 58 4.82 6.31 22.95
CA LEU A 58 5.94 5.39 23.18
C LEU A 58 7.19 6.13 23.66
N VAL A 59 7.58 7.21 22.97
CA VAL A 59 8.75 8.03 23.31
C VAL A 59 8.58 8.66 24.69
N ALA A 60 7.40 9.16 25.03
CA ALA A 60 7.12 9.73 26.35
C ALA A 60 7.25 8.69 27.46
N THR A 61 6.69 7.49 27.28
CA THR A 61 6.80 6.38 28.24
C THR A 61 8.26 5.97 28.41
N VAL A 62 9.01 5.72 27.33
CA VAL A 62 10.43 5.32 27.44
C VAL A 62 11.25 6.44 28.09
N LYS A 63 11.00 7.71 27.76
CA LYS A 63 11.73 8.84 28.35
C LYS A 63 11.55 8.94 29.87
N GLY A 64 10.43 8.49 30.42
CA GLY A 64 10.18 8.44 31.86
C GLY A 64 11.13 7.51 32.62
N TYR A 65 11.60 6.45 31.98
CA TYR A 65 12.48 5.43 32.59
C TYR A 65 13.93 5.50 32.11
N ALA A 66 14.14 5.95 30.87
CA ALA A 66 15.42 5.90 30.17
C ALA A 66 15.80 7.29 29.61
N SER A 67 15.74 8.34 30.44
CA SER A 67 16.01 9.72 30.02
C SER A 67 17.42 9.96 29.46
N HIS A 68 18.37 9.09 29.77
CA HIS A 68 19.75 9.13 29.27
C HIS A 68 19.89 8.60 27.83
N GLU A 69 18.89 7.88 27.31
CA GLU A 69 18.88 7.28 25.96
C GLU A 69 18.44 8.29 24.89
N GLN A 70 18.95 9.53 24.97
CA GLN A 70 18.50 10.64 24.13
C GLN A 70 18.74 10.41 22.64
N GLU A 71 19.88 9.80 22.29
CA GLU A 71 20.21 9.48 20.90
C GLU A 71 19.20 8.51 20.29
N THR A 72 18.82 7.48 21.03
CA THR A 72 17.83 6.48 20.60
C THR A 72 16.45 7.13 20.43
N LEU A 73 15.99 7.91 21.41
CA LEU A 73 14.70 8.59 21.35
C LEU A 73 14.63 9.62 20.23
N LYS A 74 15.74 10.34 19.99
CA LYS A 74 15.87 11.26 18.86
C LYS A 74 15.79 10.52 17.54
N ALA A 75 16.50 9.40 17.38
CA ALA A 75 16.46 8.61 16.15
C ALA A 75 15.04 8.10 15.82
N VAL A 76 14.25 7.72 16.82
CA VAL A 76 12.84 7.32 16.63
C VAL A 76 11.98 8.52 16.22
N THR A 77 12.17 9.67 16.87
CA THR A 77 11.44 10.90 16.56
C THR A 77 11.74 11.41 15.15
N ASP A 78 13.01 11.42 14.77
CA ASP A 78 13.47 11.83 13.43
C ASP A 78 12.95 10.87 12.36
N ALA A 79 12.96 9.55 12.62
CA ALA A 79 12.40 8.56 11.71
C ALA A 79 10.89 8.72 11.53
N ARG A 80 10.14 9.01 12.60
CA ARG A 80 8.71 9.36 12.52
C ARG A 80 8.49 10.59 11.64
N ALA A 81 9.28 11.64 11.83
CA ALA A 81 9.15 12.87 11.06
C ALA A 81 9.37 12.64 9.56
N ARG A 82 10.37 11.81 9.20
CA ARG A 82 10.64 11.42 7.81
C ARG A 82 9.48 10.68 7.17
N VAL A 83 8.82 9.78 7.89
CA VAL A 83 7.64 9.07 7.36
C VAL A 83 6.51 10.04 7.04
N GLY A 84 6.26 11.03 7.89
CA GLY A 84 5.21 12.03 7.69
C GLY A 84 5.49 13.04 6.56
N SER A 85 6.73 13.16 6.08
CA SER A 85 7.10 14.10 5.02
C SER A 85 6.98 13.54 3.60
N VAL A 86 6.86 12.21 3.44
CA VAL A 86 6.80 11.60 2.10
C VAL A 86 5.36 11.53 1.63
N GLN A 87 5.06 12.22 0.53
CA GLN A 87 3.80 12.10 -0.20
C GLN A 87 4.01 11.16 -1.38
N VAL A 88 3.15 10.15 -1.52
CA VAL A 88 3.27 9.16 -2.59
C VAL A 88 2.33 9.54 -3.74
N SER A 89 2.91 10.02 -4.83
CA SER A 89 2.21 10.28 -6.10
C SER A 89 2.83 9.52 -7.28
N ASP A 90 4.06 9.04 -7.14
CA ASP A 90 4.78 8.33 -8.19
C ASP A 90 5.58 7.11 -7.64
N PRO A 91 6.14 6.24 -8.52
CA PRO A 91 6.91 5.08 -8.10
C PRO A 91 8.19 5.42 -7.31
N ALA A 92 8.84 6.55 -7.59
CA ALA A 92 10.06 6.96 -6.89
C ALA A 92 9.75 7.37 -5.45
N GLN A 93 8.66 8.10 -5.25
CA GLN A 93 8.14 8.48 -3.95
C GLN A 93 7.61 7.27 -3.18
N LEU A 94 7.01 6.27 -3.85
CA LEU A 94 6.63 5.02 -3.18
C LEU A 94 7.88 4.31 -2.61
N LYS A 95 8.99 4.31 -3.35
CA LYS A 95 10.26 3.74 -2.88
C LYS A 95 10.86 4.55 -1.73
N GLU A 96 10.80 5.87 -1.80
CA GLU A 96 11.22 6.74 -0.70
C GLU A 96 10.38 6.50 0.56
N PHE A 97 9.06 6.35 0.38
CA PHE A 97 8.14 6.03 1.46
C PHE A 97 8.49 4.68 2.09
N GLU A 98 8.70 3.64 1.29
CA GLU A 98 9.17 2.34 1.79
C GLU A 98 10.48 2.46 2.58
N ALA A 99 11.44 3.25 2.08
CA ALA A 99 12.71 3.48 2.76
C ALA A 99 12.52 4.19 4.12
N ALA A 100 11.69 5.23 4.18
CA ALA A 100 11.35 5.92 5.42
C ALA A 100 10.68 4.98 6.42
N GLN A 101 9.74 4.13 5.96
CA GLN A 101 9.08 3.14 6.81
C GLN A 101 10.04 2.09 7.36
N ASN A 102 11.00 1.63 6.54
CA ASN A 102 12.04 0.69 6.99
C ASN A 102 12.99 1.34 8.01
N GLN A 103 13.34 2.62 7.82
CA GLN A 103 14.14 3.37 8.78
C GLN A 103 13.43 3.48 10.13
N LEU A 104 12.12 3.74 10.12
CA LEU A 104 11.31 3.77 11.34
C LEU A 104 11.27 2.40 12.03
N SER A 105 11.01 1.33 11.31
CA SER A 105 11.04 -0.03 11.87
C SER A 105 12.41 -0.35 12.50
N SER A 106 13.52 0.03 11.82
CA SER A 106 14.87 -0.14 12.35
C SER A 106 15.14 0.67 13.63
N ALA A 107 14.62 1.90 13.72
CA ALA A 107 14.72 2.73 14.92
C ALA A 107 13.94 2.12 16.09
N LEU A 108 12.74 1.59 15.83
CA LEU A 108 11.94 0.87 16.83
C LEU A 108 12.64 -0.40 17.30
N SER A 109 13.29 -1.17 16.41
CA SER A 109 14.07 -2.34 16.82
C SER A 109 15.23 -1.97 17.75
N ARG A 110 15.95 -0.87 17.49
CA ARG A 110 16.99 -0.37 18.40
C ARG A 110 16.42 0.06 19.74
N LEU A 111 15.24 0.70 19.75
CA LEU A 111 14.54 1.06 20.98
C LEU A 111 14.20 -0.17 21.83
N MET A 112 13.80 -1.28 21.21
CA MET A 112 13.52 -2.53 21.93
C MET A 112 14.77 -3.10 22.60
N VAL A 113 15.94 -3.00 21.96
CA VAL A 113 17.22 -3.40 22.58
C VAL A 113 17.56 -2.53 23.80
N VAL A 114 17.20 -1.25 23.76
CA VAL A 114 17.36 -0.35 24.91
C VAL A 114 16.45 -0.78 26.05
N VAL A 115 15.17 -1.08 25.76
CA VAL A 115 14.17 -1.52 26.76
C VAL A 115 14.63 -2.74 27.56
N GLU A 116 15.37 -3.67 26.95
CA GLU A 116 15.93 -4.85 27.64
C GLU A 116 16.87 -4.49 28.80
N ARG A 117 17.46 -3.29 28.81
CA ARG A 117 18.34 -2.80 29.89
C ARG A 117 17.56 -2.16 31.05
N TYR A 118 16.26 -1.94 30.90
CA TYR A 118 15.41 -1.25 31.87
C TYR A 118 14.24 -2.17 32.28
N PRO A 119 14.43 -3.06 33.28
CA PRO A 119 13.41 -4.05 33.68
C PRO A 119 12.08 -3.41 34.10
N GLU A 120 12.11 -2.26 34.76
CA GLU A 120 10.88 -1.55 35.18
C GLU A 120 10.06 -1.06 33.97
N LEU A 121 10.71 -0.52 32.94
CA LEU A 121 10.05 -0.13 31.69
C LEU A 121 9.50 -1.36 30.95
N LYS A 122 10.25 -2.45 30.94
CA LYS A 122 9.83 -3.71 30.30
C LYS A 122 8.56 -4.28 30.97
N ALA A 123 8.41 -4.08 32.28
CA ALA A 123 7.23 -4.50 33.04
C ALA A 123 6.11 -3.44 33.07
N ASP A 124 6.34 -2.25 32.51
CA ASP A 124 5.35 -1.18 32.51
C ASP A 124 4.15 -1.54 31.63
N GLN A 125 2.96 -1.48 32.22
CA GLN A 125 1.70 -1.84 31.57
C GLN A 125 1.40 -0.94 30.36
N GLN A 126 1.71 0.36 30.47
CA GLN A 126 1.47 1.31 29.39
C GLN A 126 2.40 1.05 28.19
N PHE A 127 3.66 0.73 28.46
CA PHE A 127 4.63 0.32 27.44
C PHE A 127 4.21 -0.98 26.74
N LEU A 128 3.85 -2.02 27.49
CA LEU A 128 3.39 -3.30 26.93
C LEU A 128 2.15 -3.13 26.05
N ALA A 129 1.21 -2.28 26.48
CA ALA A 129 0.02 -1.96 25.69
C ALA A 129 0.38 -1.25 24.36
N LEU A 130 1.30 -0.28 24.39
CA LEU A 130 1.78 0.42 23.19
C LEU A 130 2.53 -0.53 22.24
N GLN A 131 3.35 -1.43 22.78
CA GLN A 131 4.04 -2.46 21.99
C GLN A 131 3.04 -3.37 21.27
N ALA A 132 2.03 -3.88 21.98
CA ALA A 132 0.98 -4.70 21.39
C ALA A 132 0.17 -3.95 20.31
N GLN A 133 -0.10 -2.65 20.52
CA GLN A 133 -0.76 -1.81 19.51
C GLN A 133 0.11 -1.60 18.26
N LEU A 134 1.41 -1.40 18.43
CA LEU A 134 2.36 -1.26 17.31
C LEU A 134 2.47 -2.56 16.51
N GLU A 135 2.62 -3.70 17.18
CA GLU A 135 2.63 -5.02 16.54
C GLU A 135 1.31 -5.28 15.79
N GLY A 136 0.18 -5.03 16.45
CA GLY A 136 -1.14 -5.14 15.82
C GLY A 136 -1.33 -4.18 14.64
N THR A 137 -0.62 -3.05 14.61
CA THR A 137 -0.62 -2.13 13.46
C THR A 137 0.27 -2.65 12.35
N GLU A 138 1.44 -3.21 12.65
CA GLU A 138 2.33 -3.82 11.65
C GLU A 138 1.67 -4.99 10.92
N ASN A 139 0.93 -5.84 11.65
CA ASN A 139 0.16 -6.93 11.05
C ASN A 139 -0.92 -6.40 10.08
N ARG A 140 -1.62 -5.32 10.45
CA ARG A 140 -2.61 -4.66 9.57
C ARG A 140 -1.96 -3.98 8.37
N ILE A 141 -0.77 -3.38 8.54
CA ILE A 141 0.03 -2.83 7.42
C ILE A 141 0.34 -3.94 6.42
N SER A 142 0.79 -5.12 6.88
CA SER A 142 1.09 -6.24 6.00
C SER A 142 -0.11 -6.66 5.15
N VAL A 143 -1.28 -6.79 5.78
CA VAL A 143 -2.54 -7.12 5.09
C VAL A 143 -2.94 -6.01 4.11
N ALA A 144 -2.94 -4.75 4.55
CA ALA A 144 -3.31 -3.62 3.70
C ALA A 144 -2.39 -3.50 2.47
N ARG A 145 -1.08 -3.73 2.63
CA ARG A 145 -0.12 -3.75 1.52
C ARG A 145 -0.43 -4.88 0.55
N ARG A 146 -0.74 -6.08 1.04
CA ARG A 146 -1.14 -7.21 0.18
C ARG A 146 -2.39 -6.88 -0.62
N ASP A 147 -3.40 -6.32 0.03
CA ASP A 147 -4.67 -5.99 -0.62
C ASP A 147 -4.48 -4.86 -1.66
N TYR A 148 -3.60 -3.88 -1.37
CA TYR A 148 -3.19 -2.87 -2.35
C TYR A 148 -2.42 -3.47 -3.55
N ILE A 149 -1.46 -4.37 -3.31
CA ILE A 149 -0.72 -5.07 -4.38
C ILE A 149 -1.71 -5.80 -5.29
N GLU A 150 -2.70 -6.48 -4.71
CA GLU A 150 -3.72 -7.20 -5.48
C GLU A 150 -4.62 -6.26 -6.29
N ALA A 151 -5.09 -5.15 -5.71
CA ALA A 151 -5.85 -4.15 -6.43
C ALA A 151 -5.06 -3.53 -7.59
N VAL A 152 -3.78 -3.19 -7.35
CA VAL A 152 -2.88 -2.66 -8.39
C VAL A 152 -2.62 -3.70 -9.47
N ARG A 153 -2.47 -4.99 -9.12
CA ARG A 153 -2.32 -6.08 -10.07
C ARG A 153 -3.55 -6.18 -10.97
N GLN A 154 -4.75 -6.20 -10.41
CA GLN A 154 -6.00 -6.27 -11.18
C GLN A 154 -6.15 -5.08 -12.12
N PHE A 155 -5.96 -3.85 -11.61
CA PHE A 155 -6.02 -2.64 -12.42
C PHE A 155 -4.98 -2.63 -13.55
N ASN A 156 -3.70 -2.88 -13.22
CA ASN A 156 -2.62 -2.88 -14.19
C ASN A 156 -2.76 -4.01 -15.23
N THR A 157 -3.35 -5.15 -14.86
CA THR A 157 -3.69 -6.21 -15.81
C THR A 157 -4.79 -5.74 -16.76
N GLU A 158 -5.89 -5.19 -16.26
CA GLU A 158 -7.03 -4.75 -17.09
C GLU A 158 -6.61 -3.73 -18.15
N ILE A 159 -5.80 -2.73 -17.81
CA ILE A 159 -5.35 -1.70 -18.78
C ILE A 159 -4.32 -2.23 -19.78
N ARG A 160 -3.73 -3.41 -19.56
CA ARG A 160 -2.68 -4.01 -20.40
C ARG A 160 -3.16 -5.19 -21.25
N THR A 161 -4.27 -5.84 -20.89
CA THR A 161 -4.79 -7.02 -21.60
C THR A 161 -6.00 -6.69 -22.45
N PHE A 162 -6.31 -7.57 -23.41
CA PHE A 162 -7.54 -7.45 -24.21
C PHE A 162 -8.74 -8.00 -23.40
N PRO A 163 -9.92 -7.34 -23.42
CA PRO A 163 -10.26 -6.14 -24.20
C PRO A 163 -9.95 -4.79 -23.52
N GLY A 164 -9.60 -4.77 -22.22
CA GLY A 164 -9.45 -3.56 -21.41
C GLY A 164 -8.46 -2.53 -21.98
N VAL A 165 -7.38 -2.96 -22.63
CA VAL A 165 -6.41 -2.08 -23.30
C VAL A 165 -7.03 -1.17 -24.37
N ILE A 166 -8.13 -1.59 -25.01
CA ILE A 166 -8.86 -0.77 -25.98
C ILE A 166 -9.56 0.38 -25.26
N TRP A 167 -10.30 0.06 -24.20
CA TRP A 167 -11.00 1.06 -23.40
C TRP A 167 -10.04 2.01 -22.68
N SER A 168 -8.92 1.49 -22.17
CA SER A 168 -7.85 2.30 -21.57
C SER A 168 -7.32 3.32 -22.57
N LYS A 169 -7.01 2.93 -23.81
CA LYS A 169 -6.47 3.87 -24.80
C LYS A 169 -7.50 4.83 -25.40
N LEU A 170 -8.78 4.44 -25.47
CA LEU A 170 -9.82 5.25 -26.12
C LEU A 170 -10.54 6.21 -25.15
N LEU A 171 -10.83 5.77 -23.93
CA LEU A 171 -11.68 6.51 -22.98
C LEU A 171 -10.96 6.92 -21.69
N TYR A 172 -9.88 6.23 -21.32
CA TYR A 172 -9.19 6.42 -20.03
C TYR A 172 -7.67 6.57 -20.23
N SER A 173 -7.26 7.31 -21.25
CA SER A 173 -5.84 7.42 -21.65
C SER A 173 -4.99 8.17 -20.62
N ASP A 174 -5.63 8.90 -19.71
CA ASP A 174 -5.05 9.58 -18.57
C ASP A 174 -4.71 8.65 -17.40
N LEU A 175 -5.30 7.45 -17.35
CA LEU A 175 -5.07 6.49 -16.28
C LEU A 175 -3.83 5.63 -16.58
N GLU A 176 -2.72 6.01 -15.96
CA GLU A 176 -1.46 5.27 -16.05
C GLU A 176 -1.40 4.08 -15.08
N ALA A 177 -0.48 3.16 -15.37
CA ALA A 177 -0.20 2.02 -14.51
C ALA A 177 0.22 2.48 -13.10
N LYS A 178 -0.42 1.93 -12.09
CA LYS A 178 -0.19 2.33 -10.70
C LYS A 178 1.07 1.66 -10.16
N PRO A 179 1.88 2.37 -9.33
CA PRO A 179 3.02 1.77 -8.68
C PRO A 179 2.57 0.73 -7.66
N SER A 180 3.28 -0.39 -7.58
CA SER A 180 3.05 -1.42 -6.57
C SER A 180 4.20 -1.47 -5.60
N PHE A 181 3.92 -1.88 -4.36
CA PHE A 181 4.95 -2.32 -3.44
C PHE A 181 5.72 -3.50 -4.04
N SER A 182 7.04 -3.50 -3.83
CA SER A 182 7.90 -4.63 -4.13
C SER A 182 7.83 -5.66 -3.00
N ALA A 183 7.81 -6.95 -3.35
CA ALA A 183 8.03 -8.00 -2.36
C ALA A 183 9.40 -7.79 -1.71
N LYS A 184 9.47 -7.85 -0.36
CA LYS A 184 10.76 -7.89 0.32
C LYS A 184 11.50 -9.15 -0.16
N PRO A 185 12.80 -9.06 -0.50
CA PRO A 185 13.60 -10.25 -0.78
C PRO A 185 13.47 -11.24 0.40
N GLY A 186 13.07 -12.49 0.13
CA GLY A 186 12.86 -13.51 1.17
C GLY A 186 11.45 -13.56 1.78
N ALA A 187 10.49 -12.75 1.32
CA ALA A 187 9.08 -12.85 1.76
C ALA A 187 8.41 -14.18 1.38
N ASP A 188 8.95 -14.90 0.41
CA ASP A 188 8.50 -16.23 -0.02
C ASP A 188 9.06 -17.36 0.88
N GLU A 189 10.02 -17.06 1.77
CA GLU A 189 10.58 -18.04 2.69
C GLU A 189 9.79 -18.05 4.00
N ALA A 190 8.97 -19.09 4.18
CA ALA A 190 8.31 -19.33 5.46
C ALA A 190 9.36 -19.52 6.57
N PRO A 191 9.22 -18.87 7.74
CA PRO A 191 10.16 -19.01 8.84
C PRO A 191 10.21 -20.46 9.30
N LYS A 192 11.39 -21.08 9.21
CA LYS A 192 11.63 -22.42 9.74
C LYS A 192 11.70 -22.33 11.26
N VAL A 193 10.59 -22.62 11.93
CA VAL A 193 10.56 -22.72 13.39
C VAL A 193 11.25 -24.03 13.80
N SER A 194 12.51 -23.92 14.20
CA SER A 194 13.24 -24.98 14.89
C SER A 194 13.08 -24.77 16.38
N PHE A 195 12.31 -25.64 17.04
CA PHE A 195 12.39 -25.77 18.50
C PHE A 195 13.70 -26.51 18.81
N GLN A 196 14.62 -25.83 19.51
CA GLN A 196 15.72 -26.50 20.20
C GLN A 196 15.28 -26.79 21.64
#